data_AF-A0A0U2T6N2-F1
#
_entry.id   AF-A0A0U2T6N2-F1
#
_cell.length_a   1.000
_cell.length_b   1.000
_cell.length_c   1.000
_cell.angle_alpha   90.00
_cell.angle_beta   90.00
_cell.angle_gamma   90.00
#
_symmetry.space_group_name_H-M   'P 1'
#
loop_
_entity.id
_entity.type
_entity.pdbx_description
1 polymer ?
#
loop_
_entity_poly.entity_id
_entity_poly.type
_entity_poly.pdbx_seq_one_letter_code
_entity_poly.pdbx_strand_id
1 'polypeptide(L)' 'MAKSKNHTNHNQNRKCHRNGLRKPGTMRHMSMKGCDPKFLKNLKFAKKHNLTKAQIARKAAKK' A
#
# COMPACT_ATOMS: atom_id res chain seq x y z
N MET A 1 -33.88 22.50 33.59
CA MET A 1 -33.15 21.67 32.61
C MET A 1 -31.68 22.11 32.60
N ALA A 2 -30.78 21.30 33.13
CA ALA A 2 -29.36 21.67 33.23
C ALA A 2 -28.67 21.40 31.88
N LYS A 3 -27.95 22.40 31.35
CA LYS A 3 -27.19 22.25 30.10
C LYS A 3 -25.92 21.45 30.37
N SER A 4 -25.68 20.40 29.58
CA SER A 4 -24.43 19.64 29.59
C SER A 4 -23.36 20.30 28.69
N LYS A 5 -22.13 19.80 28.76
CA LYS A 5 -21.05 20.24 27.88
C LYS A 5 -21.31 19.78 26.45
N ASN A 6 -21.28 20.72 25.49
CA ASN A 6 -21.60 20.44 24.09
C ASN A 6 -20.45 19.80 23.29
N HIS A 7 -19.20 19.93 23.74
CA HIS A 7 -18.03 19.36 23.04
C HIS A 7 -16.80 19.19 23.96
N THR A 8 -15.98 18.15 23.75
CA THR A 8 -14.69 18.00 24.44
C THR A 8 -13.68 17.15 23.63
N ASN A 9 -12.43 17.60 23.59
CA ASN A 9 -11.28 16.89 23.01
C ASN A 9 -10.32 16.34 24.09
N HIS A 10 -10.68 16.46 25.38
CA HIS A 10 -9.75 16.26 26.50
C HIS A 10 -9.08 14.86 26.57
N ASN A 11 -9.74 13.81 26.06
CA ASN A 11 -9.24 12.44 26.13
C ASN A 11 -8.90 11.82 24.77
N GLN A 12 -9.03 12.56 23.65
CA GLN A 12 -8.79 11.96 22.35
C GLN A 12 -7.31 11.63 22.15
N ASN A 13 -6.41 12.59 22.42
CA ASN A 13 -4.97 12.37 22.30
C ASN A 13 -4.51 11.21 23.18
N ARG A 14 -4.94 11.17 24.45
CA ARG A 14 -4.61 10.07 25.37
C ARG A 14 -5.03 8.71 24.80
N LYS A 15 -6.24 8.59 24.24
CA LYS A 15 -6.72 7.36 23.59
C LYS A 15 -5.89 6.99 22.35
N CYS A 16 -5.62 7.95 21.48
CA CYS A 16 -4.81 7.74 20.27
C CYS A 16 -3.40 7.23 20.59
N HIS A 17 -2.82 7.68 21.70
CA HIS A 17 -1.48 7.29 22.12
C HIS A 17 -1.42 6.00 22.96
N ARG A 18 -2.53 5.44 23.46
CA ARG A 18 -2.50 4.16 24.23
C ARG A 18 -1.89 3.02 23.42
N ASN A 19 -2.25 2.94 22.13
CA ASN A 19 -1.77 1.92 21.21
C ASN A 19 -0.67 2.44 20.27
N GLY A 20 -0.30 3.73 20.41
CA GLY A 20 0.59 4.45 19.52
C GLY A 20 -0.03 4.77 18.15
N LEU A 21 0.40 5.90 17.58
CA LEU A 21 0.08 6.28 16.20
C LEU A 21 1.02 5.52 15.25
N ARG A 22 0.51 4.49 14.58
CA ARG A 22 1.30 3.71 13.62
C ARG A 22 1.56 4.53 12.36
N LYS A 23 2.82 4.59 11.92
CA LYS A 23 3.20 5.15 10.63
C LYS A 23 2.78 4.20 9.50
N PRO A 24 2.47 4.72 8.29
CA PRO A 24 2.28 3.85 7.13
C PRO A 24 3.56 3.04 6.87
N GLY A 25 3.40 1.76 6.55
CA GLY A 25 4.53 0.90 6.23
C GLY A 25 5.18 1.31 4.92
N THR A 26 6.50 1.39 4.90
CA THR A 26 7.27 1.58 3.67
C THR A 26 7.59 0.21 3.07
N MET A 27 7.17 -0.03 1.84
CA MET A 27 7.55 -1.22 1.07
C MET A 27 8.42 -0.81 -0.10
N ARG A 28 9.39 -1.66 -0.48
CA ARG A 28 10.25 -1.42 -1.65
C ARG A 28 9.45 -1.22 -2.93
N HIS A 29 8.31 -1.90 -3.04
CA HIS A 29 7.41 -1.81 -4.18
C HIS A 29 6.00 -1.48 -3.71
N MET A 30 5.53 -0.29 -4.04
CA MET A 30 4.18 0.17 -3.74
C MET A 30 3.16 -0.37 -4.75
N SER A 31 1.88 -0.35 -4.39
CA SER A 31 0.81 -0.70 -5.32
C SER A 31 0.75 0.29 -6.48
N MET A 32 0.66 -0.21 -7.71
CA MET A 32 0.47 0.63 -8.90
C MET A 32 -1.02 0.88 -9.23
N LYS A 33 -1.92 0.68 -8.26
CA LYS A 33 -3.36 0.89 -8.43
C LYS A 33 -3.62 2.38 -8.59
N GLY A 34 -4.29 2.78 -9.67
CA GLY A 34 -4.54 4.19 -9.99
C GLY A 34 -3.44 4.87 -10.81
N CYS A 35 -2.36 4.15 -11.18
CA CYS A 35 -1.42 4.64 -12.19
C CYS A 35 -2.03 4.60 -13.59
N ASP A 36 -1.46 5.37 -14.52
CA ASP A 36 -1.92 5.47 -15.90
C ASP A 36 -2.11 4.08 -16.56
N PRO A 37 -3.33 3.76 -17.04
CA PRO A 37 -3.61 2.50 -17.72
C PRO A 37 -2.70 2.23 -18.93
N LYS A 38 -2.27 3.26 -19.68
CA LYS A 38 -1.40 3.07 -20.85
C LYS A 38 0.00 2.63 -20.43
N PHE A 39 0.56 3.27 -19.41
CA PHE A 39 1.81 2.83 -18.79
C PHE A 39 1.73 1.41 -18.24
N LEU A 40 0.65 1.06 -17.52
CA LEU A 40 0.48 -0.28 -16.95
C LEU A 40 0.39 -1.38 -18.03
N LYS A 41 -0.32 -1.11 -19.13
CA LYS A 41 -0.39 -2.02 -20.29
C LYS A 41 1.00 -2.25 -20.89
N ASN A 42 1.77 -1.18 -21.12
CA ASN A 42 3.12 -1.28 -21.64
C ASN A 42 4.06 -2.06 -20.69
N LEU A 43 4.01 -1.74 -19.39
CA LEU A 43 4.83 -2.39 -18.37
C LEU A 43 4.57 -3.90 -18.30
N LYS A 44 3.31 -4.33 -18.48
CA LYS A 44 2.95 -5.76 -18.53
C LYS A 44 3.70 -6.48 -19.66
N PHE A 45 3.73 -5.90 -20.86
CA PHE A 45 4.44 -6.49 -22.00
C PHE A 45 5.95 -6.43 -21.82
N ALA A 46 6.50 -5.30 -21.38
CA ALA A 46 7.93 -5.15 -21.11
C ALA A 46 8.43 -6.22 -20.12
N LYS A 47 7.74 -6.40 -18.99
CA LYS A 47 8.07 -7.44 -18.00
C LYS A 47 7.92 -8.86 -18.53
N LYS A 48 7.02 -9.09 -19.51
CA LYS A 48 6.81 -10.42 -20.10
C LYS A 48 8.00 -10.83 -20.97
N HIS A 49 8.58 -9.90 -21.72
CA HIS A 49 9.61 -10.18 -22.73
C HIS A 49 11.04 -9.90 -22.24
N ASN A 50 11.22 -9.04 -21.24
CA ASN A 50 12.53 -8.73 -20.64
C ASN A 50 12.81 -9.61 -19.41
N LEU A 51 12.77 -10.93 -19.59
CA LEU A 51 13.03 -11.88 -18.51
C LEU A 51 14.53 -12.15 -18.36
N THR A 52 14.96 -12.36 -17.12
CA THR A 52 16.32 -12.84 -16.84
C THR A 52 16.43 -14.34 -17.17
N LYS A 53 17.65 -14.83 -17.43
CA LYS A 53 17.91 -16.27 -17.68
C LYS A 53 17.32 -17.16 -16.58
N ALA A 54 17.44 -16.75 -15.32
CA ALA A 54 16.86 -17.44 -14.17
C ALA A 54 15.32 -17.49 -14.20
N GLN A 55 14.67 -16.41 -14.62
CA GLN A 55 13.21 -16.38 -14.77
C GLN A 55 12.72 -17.25 -15.93
N ILE A 56 13.49 -17.32 -17.02
CA ILE A 56 13.19 -18.20 -18.17
C ILE A 56 13.28 -19.67 -17.72
N ALA A 57 14.38 -20.05 -17.06
CA ALA A 57 14.56 -21.41 -16.53
C ALA A 57 13.44 -21.80 -15.55
N ARG A 58 13.08 -20.89 -14.63
CA ARG A 58 11.96 -21.10 -13.70
C ARG A 58 10.62 -21.28 -14.41
N LYS A 59 10.36 -20.54 -15.49
CA LYS A 59 9.13 -20.71 -16.28
C LYS A 59 9.11 -22.02 -17.04
N ALA A 60 10.23 -22.44 -17.61
CA ALA A 60 10.35 -23.71 -18.32
C ALA A 60 10.14 -24.91 -17.40
N ALA A 61 10.71 -24.87 -16.18
CA ALA A 61 10.53 -25.92 -15.17
C ALA A 61 9.11 -25.99 -14.56
N LYS A 62 8.30 -24.94 -14.75
CA LYS A 62 6.92 -24.87 -14.25
C LYS A 62 5.89 -25.29 -15.31
N LYS A 63 6.35 -25.49 -16.54
CA LYS A 63 5.55 -26.01 -17.66
C LYS A 63 5.65 -27.53 -17.64
#